data_AF-A0A225UJE3-F1
#
_entry.id   AF-A0A225UJE3-F1
#
_cell.length_a   1.000
_cell.length_b   1.000
_cell.length_c   1.000
_cell.angle_alpha   90.00
_cell.angle_beta   90.00
_cell.angle_gamma   90.00
#
_symmetry.space_group_name_H-M   'P 1'
#
loop_
_entity.id
_entity.type
_entity.pdbx_description
1 polymer ?
#
loop_
_entity_poly.entity_id
_entity_poly.type
_entity_poly.pdbx_seq_one_letter_code
_entity_poly.pdbx_strand_id
1 'polypeptide(L)' 'DGLRANYNDGKLLNIFKAAMKYPSTKKLTTDLENALINKWFVEEKSVELLHNRLGHVDSYPDMIKRYEAKLKKVERNT' A
#
# COMPACT_ATOMS: atom_id res chain seq x y z
N ASP A 1 0.30 5.44 -10.97
CA ASP A 1 1.62 6.01 -11.31
C ASP A 1 1.73 7.52 -11.10
N GLY A 2 0.77 8.36 -11.49
CA GLY A 2 0.89 9.83 -11.32
C GLY A 2 1.25 10.31 -9.90
N LEU A 3 0.62 9.76 -8.85
CA LEU A 3 0.98 10.08 -7.47
C LEU A 3 2.40 9.60 -7.09
N ARG A 4 2.81 8.41 -7.52
CA ARG A 4 4.14 7.83 -7.26
C ARG A 4 5.26 8.54 -8.01
N ALA A 5 4.95 9.25 -9.08
CA ALA A 5 5.90 10.10 -9.80
C ALA A 5 6.36 11.32 -8.96
N ASN A 6 5.56 11.72 -7.96
CA ASN A 6 5.80 12.92 -7.16
C ASN A 6 6.05 12.61 -5.67
N TYR A 7 5.52 11.48 -5.19
CA TYR A 7 5.60 11.07 -3.79
C TYR A 7 6.06 9.62 -3.69
N ASN A 8 7.09 9.37 -2.89
CA ASN A 8 7.47 8.00 -2.57
C ASN A 8 6.35 7.31 -1.75
N ASP A 9 6.41 5.98 -1.68
CA ASP A 9 5.34 5.19 -1.08
C ASP A 9 5.11 5.56 0.40
N GLY A 10 6.16 5.89 1.16
CA GLY A 10 6.01 6.34 2.55
C GLY A 10 5.25 7.68 2.68
N LYS A 11 5.52 8.65 1.80
CA LYS A 11 4.76 9.90 1.74
C LYS A 11 3.31 9.65 1.34
N LEU A 12 3.05 8.74 0.39
CA LEU A 12 1.70 8.36 0.00
C LEU A 12 0.92 7.72 1.15
N LEU A 13 1.54 6.82 1.91
CA LEU A 13 0.92 6.21 3.08
C LEU A 13 0.51 7.25 4.15
N ASN A 14 1.32 8.30 4.35
CA ASN A 14 0.97 9.41 5.24
C ASN A 14 -0.18 10.26 4.69
N ILE A 15 -0.19 10.54 3.38
CA ILE A 15 -1.30 11.24 2.71
C ILE A 15 -2.61 10.44 2.85
N PHE A 16 -2.56 9.13 2.62
CA PHE A 16 -3.72 8.25 2.75
C PHE A 16 -4.20 8.21 4.20
N LYS A 17 -3.31 8.07 5.18
CA LYS A 17 -3.66 8.13 6.60
C LYS A 17 -4.37 9.44 6.97
N ALA A 18 -3.92 10.58 6.42
CA ALA A 18 -4.59 11.86 6.64
C ALA A 18 -5.97 11.91 5.96
N ALA A 19 -6.08 11.44 4.72
CA ALA A 19 -7.33 11.41 3.96
C ALA A 19 -8.38 10.46 4.58
N MET A 20 -7.98 9.36 5.22
CA MET A 20 -8.89 8.43 5.90
C MET A 20 -9.67 9.05 7.07
N LYS A 21 -9.21 10.20 7.61
CA LYS A 21 -9.91 10.92 8.68
C LYS A 21 -11.22 11.57 8.21
N TYR A 22 -11.36 11.83 6.91
CA TYR A 22 -12.53 12.50 6.36
C TYR A 22 -13.46 11.51 5.65
N PRO A 23 -14.74 11.41 6.04
CA PRO A 23 -15.68 10.48 5.42
C PRO A 23 -15.80 10.64 3.90
N SER A 24 -15.70 11.87 3.39
CA SER A 24 -15.77 12.21 1.97
C SER A 24 -14.65 11.58 1.13
N THR A 25 -13.49 11.29 1.72
CA THR A 25 -12.31 10.76 1.03
C THR A 25 -12.02 9.29 1.35
N LYS A 26 -12.75 8.65 2.27
CA LYS A 26 -12.50 7.26 2.68
C LYS A 26 -12.53 6.28 1.51
N LYS A 27 -13.60 6.30 0.70
CA LYS A 27 -13.74 5.37 -0.44
C LYS A 27 -12.57 5.51 -1.42
N LEU A 28 -12.30 6.75 -1.85
CA LEU A 28 -11.19 7.06 -2.75
C LEU A 28 -9.84 6.61 -2.17
N THR A 29 -9.62 6.83 -0.87
CA THR A 29 -8.37 6.46 -0.22
C THR A 29 -8.19 4.94 -0.16
N THR A 30 -9.23 4.19 0.19
CA THR A 30 -9.22 2.72 0.15
C THR A 30 -8.88 2.20 -1.25
N ASP A 31 -9.44 2.82 -2.30
CA ASP A 31 -9.16 2.45 -3.70
C ASP A 31 -7.69 2.75 -4.07
N LEU A 32 -7.13 3.87 -3.61
CA LEU A 32 -5.72 4.21 -3.82
C LEU A 32 -4.75 3.29 -3.07
N GLU A 33 -5.06 2.91 -1.83
CA GLU A 33 -4.29 1.90 -1.10
C GLU A 33 -4.30 0.55 -1.82
N ASN A 34 -5.47 0.11 -2.30
CA ASN A 34 -5.59 -1.11 -3.11
C ASN A 34 -4.73 -1.02 -4.39
N ALA A 35 -4.76 0.13 -5.06
CA ALA A 35 -3.96 0.35 -6.26
C ALA A 35 -2.46 0.30 -5.95
N LEU A 36 -2.01 0.83 -4.81
CA LEU A 36 -0.61 0.77 -4.39
C LEU A 36 -0.18 -0.66 -4.08
N ILE A 37 -1.00 -1.45 -3.37
CA ILE A 37 -0.76 -2.88 -3.12
C ILE A 37 -0.67 -3.66 -4.44
N ASN A 38 -1.56 -3.37 -5.39
CA ASN A 38 -1.51 -3.99 -6.71
C ASN A 38 -0.23 -3.62 -7.46
N LYS A 39 0.26 -2.40 -7.31
CA LYS A 39 1.50 -1.95 -7.92
C LYS A 39 2.71 -2.66 -7.31
N TRP A 40 2.76 -2.83 -5.99
CA TRP A 40 3.81 -3.63 -5.34
C TRP A 40 3.82 -5.08 -5.84
N PHE A 41 2.64 -5.66 -6.05
CA PHE A 41 2.51 -7.01 -6.59
C PHE A 41 3.04 -7.13 -8.02
N VAL A 42 2.63 -6.23 -8.92
CA VAL A 42 3.09 -6.22 -10.32
C VAL A 42 4.59 -5.91 -10.43
N GLU A 43 5.12 -5.11 -9.52
CA GLU A 43 6.56 -4.81 -9.42
C GLU A 43 7.34 -5.85 -8.61
N GLU A 44 6.70 -6.96 -8.22
CA GLU A 44 7.28 -8.07 -7.47
C GLU A 44 8.10 -7.62 -6.24
N LYS A 45 7.57 -6.64 -5.50
CA LYS A 45 8.26 -6.14 -4.31
C LYS A 45 8.32 -7.21 -3.24
N SER A 46 9.51 -7.50 -2.73
CA SER A 46 9.66 -8.38 -1.57
C SER A 46 9.14 -7.70 -0.30
N VAL A 47 8.57 -8.50 0.61
CA VAL A 47 8.12 -8.05 1.93
C VAL A 47 9.27 -7.42 2.72
N GLU A 48 10.47 -7.98 2.62
CA GLU A 48 11.68 -7.44 3.25
C GLU A 48 12.02 -6.03 2.76
N LEU A 49 12.00 -5.80 1.44
CA LEU A 49 12.28 -4.48 0.88
C LEU A 49 11.23 -3.45 1.29
N LEU A 50 9.96 -3.84 1.34
CA LEU A 50 8.89 -2.97 1.84
C LEU A 50 9.06 -2.67 3.32
N HIS A 51 9.45 -3.66 4.14
CA HIS A 51 9.72 -3.48 5.56
C HIS A 51 10.87 -2.51 5.80
N ASN A 52 12.00 -2.70 5.11
CA ASN A 52 13.16 -1.83 5.24
C ASN A 52 12.86 -0.37 4.86
N ARG A 53 11.97 -0.16 3.88
CA ARG A 53 11.63 1.19 3.39
C ARG A 53 10.48 1.86 4.13
N LEU A 54 9.50 1.09 4.59
CA LEU A 54 8.21 1.60 5.06
C LEU A 54 7.88 1.17 6.49
N GLY A 55 8.70 0.34 7.13
CA GLY A 55 8.46 -0.20 8.47
C GLY A 55 8.29 0.86 9.56
N HIS A 56 8.79 2.07 9.33
CA HIS A 56 8.65 3.22 10.23
C HIS A 56 7.36 4.03 10.02
N VAL A 57 6.55 3.71 9.01
CA VAL A 57 5.32 4.44 8.68
C VAL A 57 4.14 3.81 9.42
N ASP A 58 3.37 4.61 10.16
CA ASP A 58 2.31 4.09 11.03
C ASP A 58 1.25 3.20 10.34
N SER A 59 0.91 3.51 9.08
CA SER A 59 -0.07 2.72 8.30
C SER A 59 0.55 1.51 7.59
N TYR A 60 1.86 1.33 7.67
CA TYR A 60 2.56 0.21 7.05
C TYR A 60 2.07 -1.17 7.51
N PRO A 61 1.85 -1.45 8.81
CA PRO A 61 1.41 -2.77 9.27
C PRO A 61 0.12 -3.26 8.59
N ASP A 62 -0.85 -2.35 8.39
CA ASP A 62 -2.10 -2.68 7.69
C ASP A 62 -1.88 -2.92 6.19
N MET A 63 -1.03 -2.11 5.57
CA MET A 63 -0.70 -2.23 4.15
C MET A 63 0.05 -3.53 3.84
N ILE A 64 1.05 -3.89 4.64
CA ILE A 64 1.83 -5.10 4.42
C ILE A 64 0.99 -6.35 4.67
N LYS A 65 0.11 -6.35 5.68
CA LYS A 65 -0.82 -7.46 5.94
C LYS A 65 -1.72 -7.75 4.74
N ARG A 66 -2.25 -6.71 4.09
CA ARG A 66 -3.07 -6.86 2.87
C ARG A 66 -2.25 -7.34 1.69
N TYR A 67 -1.00 -6.89 1.57
CA TYR A 67 -0.09 -7.35 0.52
C TYR A 67 0.27 -8.84 0.67
N GLU A 68 0.65 -9.28 1.87
CA GLU A 68 0.90 -10.70 2.17
C GLU A 68 -0.32 -11.58 1.92
N ALA A 69 -1.52 -11.11 2.28
CA ALA A 69 -2.76 -11.82 1.98
C ALA A 69 -2.98 -11.98 0.47
N LYS A 70 -2.62 -10.95 -0.32
CA LYS A 70 -2.67 -11.02 -1.78
C LYS A 70 -1.67 -12.02 -2.35
N LEU A 71 -0.42 -12.03 -1.87
CA LEU A 71 0.60 -13.01 -2.28
C LEU A 71 0.12 -14.45 -2.03
N LYS A 72 -0.31 -14.75 -0.79
CA LYS A 72 -0.84 -16.06 -0.40
C LYS A 72 -2.04 -16.51 -1.25
N LYS A 73 -2.90 -15.57 -1.65
CA LYS A 73 -4.07 -15.89 -2.49
C LYS A 73 -3.64 -16.34 -3.89
N VAL A 74 -2.61 -15.72 -4.46
CA VAL A 74 -2.10 -16.09 -5.79
C VAL A 74 -1.39 -17.44 -5.74
N GLU A 75 -0.55 -17.67 -4.72
CA GLU A 75 0.11 -18.97 -4.52
C GLU A 75 -0.87 -20.14 -4.42
N ARG A 76 -2.03 -19.95 -3.77
CA ARG A 76 -3.07 -21.00 -3.66
C ARG A 76 -3.86 -21.25 -4.94
N ASN A 77 -3.82 -20.30 -5.88
CA ASN A 77 -4.58 -20.36 -7.14
C ASN A 77 -3.70 -20.79 -8.33
N THR A 78 -2.41 -21.06 -8.08
CA THR A 78 -1.41 -21.50 -9.07
C THR A 78 -1.04 -22.95 -8.76
#